data_AF-A0A7X5SXD1-F1
#
_entry.id   AF-A0A7X5SXD1-F1
#
_cell.length_a   1.000
_cell.length_b   1.000
_cell.length_c   1.000
_cell.angle_alpha   90.00
_cell.angle_beta   90.00
_cell.angle_gamma   90.00
#
_symmetry.space_group_name_H-M   'P 1'
#
loop_
_entity.id
_entity.type
_entity.pdbx_description
1 polymer ?
#
loop_
_entity_poly.entity_id
_entity_poly.type
_entity_poly.pdbx_seq_one_letter_code
_entity_poly.pdbx_strand_id
1 'polypeptide(L)'
;MIILLILSVIFGIMSISLLLGKGSWLISGYNTANEEEKGKYNEKKLCRTIGIMLLLIAIATGLLAIVNNKQFVIGYTVFVVVNVIVSIIYSNTSCRNK
;
A
#
# COMPACT_ATOMS: atom_id res chain seq x y z
N MET A 1 -18.13 -5.16 11.00
CA MET A 1 -18.43 -3.88 10.31
C MET A 1 -17.60 -2.72 10.86
N ILE A 2 -17.73 -2.34 12.14
CA ILE A 2 -16.98 -1.22 12.75
C ILE A 2 -15.46 -1.41 12.68
N ILE A 3 -14.96 -2.62 12.97
CA ILE A 3 -13.51 -2.92 12.92
C ILE A 3 -12.91 -2.63 11.53
N LEU A 4 -13.63 -2.97 10.46
CA LEU A 4 -13.16 -2.74 9.09
C LEU A 4 -13.11 -1.24 8.73
N LEU A 5 -14.03 -0.44 9.26
CA LEU A 5 -14.00 1.02 9.10
C LEU A 5 -12.80 1.63 9.85
N ILE A 6 -12.54 1.18 11.08
CA ILE A 6 -11.37 1.62 11.85
C ILE A 6 -10.07 1.27 11.10
N LEU A 7 -9.96 0.05 10.58
CA LEU A 7 -8.82 -0.37 9.76
C LEU A 7 -8.67 0.47 8.49
N SER A 8 -9.77 0.76 7.80
CA SER A 8 -9.77 1.63 6.62
C SER A 8 -9.24 3.04 6.95
N VAL A 9 -9.65 3.63 8.07
CA VAL A 9 -9.15 4.93 8.52
C VAL A 9 -7.66 4.88 8.85
N ILE A 10 -7.20 3.86 9.57
CA ILE A 10 -5.77 3.67 9.89
C ILE A 10 -4.94 3.57 8.60
N PHE A 11 -5.37 2.74 7.65
CA PHE A 11 -4.69 2.62 6.35
C PHE A 11 -4.72 3.93 5.57
N GLY A 12 -5.83 4.68 5.62
CA GLY A 12 -5.93 6.01 5.02
C GLY A 12 -4.89 6.99 5.58
N ILE A 13 -4.73 7.04 6.91
CA ILE A 13 -3.75 7.91 7.57
C ILE A 13 -2.32 7.50 7.18
N MET A 14 -2.01 6.21 7.23
CA MET A 14 -0.70 5.69 6.82
C MET A 14 -0.39 6.00 5.34
N SER A 15 -1.39 5.81 4.47
CA SER A 15 -1.30 6.14 3.05
C SER A 15 -0.96 7.61 2.84
N ILE A 16 -1.62 8.54 3.54
CA ILE A 16 -1.32 9.97 3.43
C ILE A 16 0.14 10.26 3.77
N SER A 17 0.67 9.68 4.86
CA SER A 17 2.08 9.83 5.24
C SER A 17 3.04 9.33 4.15
N LEU A 18 2.72 8.20 3.53
CA LEU A 18 3.46 7.62 2.40
C LEU A 18 3.39 8.48 1.13
N LEU A 19 2.21 9.01 0.79
CA LEU A 19 2.01 9.88 -0.37
C LEU A 19 2.79 11.20 -0.27
N LEU A 20 2.95 11.72 0.96
CA LEU A 20 3.80 12.88 1.25
C LEU A 20 5.30 12.56 1.12
N GLY A 21 5.68 11.30 0.89
CA GLY A 21 7.06 10.87 0.76
C GLY A 21 7.82 10.81 2.09
N LYS A 22 7.11 10.77 3.22
CA LYS A 22 7.69 10.80 4.57
C LYS A 22 7.56 9.46 5.33
N GLY A 23 6.82 8.50 4.77
CA GLY A 23 6.49 7.23 5.43
C GLY A 23 7.41 6.06 5.09
N SER A 24 8.67 6.28 4.67
CA SER A 24 9.57 5.19 4.23
C SER A 24 9.83 4.15 5.34
N TRP A 25 9.77 4.54 6.61
CA TRP A 25 9.87 3.63 7.74
C TRP A 25 8.76 2.56 7.80
N LEU A 26 7.61 2.80 7.15
CA LEU A 26 6.50 1.84 7.07
C LEU A 26 6.75 0.73 6.04
N ILE A 27 7.77 0.89 5.19
CA ILE A 27 8.15 -0.06 4.15
C ILE A 27 9.24 -0.96 4.73
N SER A 28 8.83 -2.05 5.40
CA SER A 28 9.75 -2.93 6.15
C SER A 28 10.96 -3.36 5.32
N GLY A 29 10.76 -3.85 4.09
CA GLY A 29 11.85 -4.30 3.22
C GLY A 29 12.84 -3.20 2.81
N TYR A 30 12.41 -1.93 2.78
CA TYR A 30 13.31 -0.79 2.55
C TYR A 30 13.96 -0.34 3.86
N ASN A 31 13.22 -0.32 4.97
CA ASN A 31 13.71 0.12 6.27
C ASN A 31 14.75 -0.84 6.89
N THR A 32 14.64 -2.15 6.62
CA THR A 32 15.60 -3.17 7.08
C THR A 32 16.80 -3.34 6.15
N ALA A 33 16.76 -2.76 4.95
CA ALA A 33 17.87 -2.81 4.01
C ALA A 33 19.05 -1.95 4.50
N ASN A 34 20.26 -2.31 4.10
CA ASN A 34 21.43 -1.47 4.36
C ASN A 34 21.45 -0.24 3.43
N GLU A 35 22.33 0.72 3.69
CA GLU A 35 22.36 1.99 2.93
C GLU A 35 22.68 1.79 1.44
N GLU A 36 23.50 0.79 1.09
CA GLU A 36 23.79 0.43 -0.30
C GLU A 36 22.53 -0.07 -1.03
N GLU A 37 21.75 -0.93 -0.39
CA GLU A 37 20.50 -1.47 -0.92
C GLU A 37 19.39 -0.42 -0.98
N LYS A 38 19.28 0.46 0.03
CA LYS A 38 18.36 1.60 -0.02
C LYS A 38 18.68 2.54 -1.18
N GLY A 39 19.98 2.79 -1.43
CA GLY A 39 20.44 3.62 -2.56
C GLY A 39 20.00 3.12 -3.94
N LYS A 40 19.64 1.83 -4.07
CA LYS A 40 19.08 1.26 -5.30
C LYS A 40 17.67 1.75 -5.59
N TYR A 41 16.99 2.42 -4.67
CA TYR A 41 15.61 2.88 -4.84
C TYR A 41 15.47 4.39 -4.69
N ASN A 42 14.54 4.96 -5.45
CA ASN A 42 14.08 6.33 -5.22
C ASN A 42 13.06 6.32 -4.08
N GLU A 43 13.49 6.71 -2.89
CA GLU A 43 12.66 6.69 -1.67
C GLU A 43 11.32 7.39 -1.84
N LYS A 44 11.30 8.61 -2.39
CA LYS A 44 10.05 9.38 -2.55
C LYS A 44 9.09 8.69 -3.51
N LYS A 45 9.61 8.13 -4.61
CA LYS A 45 8.78 7.40 -5.59
C LYS A 45 8.25 6.10 -4.98
N LEU A 46 9.09 5.36 -4.27
CA LEU A 46 8.73 4.14 -3.55
C LEU A 46 7.63 4.41 -2.51
N CYS A 47 7.82 5.43 -1.66
CA CYS A 47 6.81 5.89 -0.70
C CYS A 47 5.48 6.23 -1.37
N ARG A 48 5.50 7.02 -2.45
CA ARG A 48 4.27 7.37 -3.19
C ARG A 48 3.59 6.15 -3.78
N THR A 49 4.34 5.21 -4.38
CA THR A 49 3.79 3.96 -4.91
C THR A 49 3.10 3.16 -3.82
N ILE A 50 3.78 2.88 -2.70
CA ILE A 50 3.19 2.11 -1.59
C ILE A 50 1.99 2.87 -0.98
N GLY A 51 2.07 4.20 -0.88
CA GLY A 51 0.97 5.04 -0.44
C GLY A 51 -0.27 4.92 -1.32
N ILE A 52 -0.13 5.01 -2.65
CA ILE A 52 -1.25 4.83 -3.60
C ILE A 52 -1.87 3.44 -3.43
N MET A 53 -1.05 2.39 -3.39
CA MET A 53 -1.53 1.02 -3.24
C MET A 53 -2.27 0.81 -1.90
N LEU A 54 -1.76 1.41 -0.82
CA LEU A 54 -2.41 1.37 0.48
C LEU A 54 -3.71 2.18 0.51
N LEU A 55 -3.78 3.31 -0.20
CA LEU A 55 -5.02 4.10 -0.34
C LEU A 55 -6.12 3.28 -1.02
N LEU A 56 -5.76 2.58 -2.09
CA LEU A 56 -6.67 1.72 -2.83
C LEU A 56 -7.23 0.61 -1.91
N ILE A 57 -6.37 -0.03 -1.12
CA ILE A 57 -6.78 -1.02 -0.11
C ILE A 57 -7.64 -0.37 0.98
N ALA A 58 -7.32 0.84 1.45
CA ALA A 58 -8.08 1.56 2.48
C ALA A 58 -9.52 1.82 2.02
N ILE A 59 -9.69 2.34 0.79
CA ILE A 59 -11.01 2.61 0.21
C ILE A 59 -11.78 1.30 0.01
N ALA A 60 -11.16 0.28 -0.58
CA ALA A 60 -11.81 -1.01 -0.81
C ALA A 60 -12.24 -1.68 0.51
N THR A 61 -11.44 -1.55 1.58
CA THR A 61 -11.77 -2.06 2.92
C THR A 61 -12.94 -1.31 3.55
N GLY A 62 -13.02 0.01 3.35
CA GLY A 62 -14.18 0.81 3.77
C GLY A 62 -15.46 0.41 3.04
N LEU A 63 -15.38 0.20 1.72
CA LEU A 63 -16.51 -0.31 0.92
C LEU A 63 -16.95 -1.71 1.35
N LEU A 64 -15.98 -2.60 1.65
CA LEU A 64 -16.25 -3.95 2.17
C LEU A 64 -17.04 -3.88 3.47
N ALA A 65 -16.72 -2.94 4.35
CA ALA A 65 -17.45 -2.74 5.59
C ALA A 65 -18.92 -2.38 5.37
N ILE A 66 -19.22 -1.57 4.35
CA ILE A 66 -20.59 -1.08 4.07
C ILE A 66 -21.42 -2.12 3.31
N VAL A 67 -20.85 -2.72 2.25
CA VAL A 67 -21.58 -3.61 1.35
C VAL A 67 -21.69 -5.03 1.88
N ASN A 68 -20.58 -5.56 2.41
CA ASN A 68 -20.45 -6.86 3.08
C ASN A 68 -21.27 -8.04 2.51
N ASN A 69 -21.32 -8.20 1.17
CA ASN A 69 -21.94 -9.34 0.52
C ASN A 69 -20.89 -10.32 -0.02
N LYS A 70 -21.25 -11.60 -0.21
CA LYS A 70 -20.32 -12.67 -0.59
C LYS A 70 -19.54 -12.37 -1.88
N GLN A 71 -20.22 -11.81 -2.89
CA GLN A 71 -19.59 -11.46 -4.16
C GLN A 71 -18.54 -10.36 -3.98
N PHE A 72 -18.85 -9.35 -3.17
CA PHE A 72 -17.94 -8.25 -2.86
C PHE A 72 -16.74 -8.71 -2.04
N VAL A 73 -16.92 -9.66 -1.10
CA VAL A 73 -15.79 -10.25 -0.35
C VAL A 73 -14.82 -10.95 -1.31
N ILE A 74 -15.33 -11.78 -2.23
CA ILE A 74 -14.49 -12.47 -3.22
C ILE A 74 -13.77 -11.45 -4.11
N GLY A 75 -14.49 -10.44 -4.61
CA GLY A 75 -13.91 -9.37 -5.42
C GLY A 75 -12.82 -8.60 -4.68
N TYR A 76 -13.04 -8.25 -3.41
CA TYR A 76 -12.06 -7.61 -2.55
C TYR A 76 -10.79 -8.46 -2.38
N THR A 77 -10.94 -9.76 -2.13
CA THR A 77 -9.79 -10.66 -1.99
C THR A 77 -8.95 -10.71 -3.27
N VAL A 78 -9.60 -10.86 -4.43
CA VAL A 78 -8.89 -10.85 -5.74
C VAL A 78 -8.20 -9.50 -5.96
N PHE A 79 -8.89 -8.41 -5.67
CA PHE A 79 -8.34 -7.05 -5.79
C PHE A 79 -7.08 -6.86 -4.96
N VAL A 80 -7.08 -7.28 -3.68
CA VAL A 80 -5.90 -7.15 -2.79
C VAL A 80 -4.72 -7.94 -3.35
N VAL A 81 -4.93 -9.18 -3.81
CA VAL A 81 -3.85 -10.01 -4.39
C VAL A 81 -3.24 -9.33 -5.62
N VAL A 82 -4.08 -8.84 -6.54
CA VAL A 82 -3.60 -8.13 -7.74
C VAL A 82 -2.85 -6.85 -7.37
N ASN A 83 -3.35 -6.06 -6.41
CA ASN A 83 -2.68 -4.84 -5.95
C ASN A 83 -1.28 -5.15 -5.39
N VAL A 84 -1.14 -6.21 -4.60
CA VAL A 84 0.16 -6.63 -4.05
C VAL A 84 1.12 -6.99 -5.19
N ILE A 85 0.69 -7.81 -6.16
CA ILE A 85 1.52 -8.19 -7.31
C ILE A 85 1.98 -6.97 -8.09
N VAL A 86 1.06 -6.07 -8.44
CA VAL A 86 1.37 -4.82 -9.16
C VAL A 86 2.33 -3.94 -8.35
N SER A 87 2.13 -3.84 -7.04
CA SER A 87 3.00 -3.03 -6.16
C SER A 87 4.44 -3.54 -6.16
N ILE A 88 4.64 -4.86 -6.16
CA ILE A 88 5.96 -5.49 -6.18
C ILE A 88 6.63 -5.25 -7.54
N ILE A 89 5.92 -5.49 -8.64
CA ILE A 89 6.45 -5.29 -10.00
C ILE A 89 6.83 -3.82 -10.21
N TYR A 90 5.94 -2.89 -9.86
CA TYR A 90 6.17 -1.47 -10.05
C TYR A 90 7.32 -0.95 -9.19
N SER A 91 7.40 -1.38 -7.93
CA SER A 91 8.49 -0.97 -7.03
C SER A 91 9.85 -1.44 -7.53
N ASN A 92 9.94 -2.67 -8.05
CA ASN A 92 11.19 -3.22 -8.56
C ASN A 92 11.62 -2.68 -9.93
N THR A 93 10.67 -2.21 -10.75
CA THR A 93 10.95 -1.74 -12.12
C THR A 93 11.06 -0.22 -12.20
N SER A 94 10.10 0.49 -11.61
CA SER A 94 9.95 1.94 -11.77
C SER A 94 10.53 2.74 -10.60
N CYS A 95 10.56 2.17 -9.40
CA CYS A 95 11.12 2.84 -8.21
C CYS A 95 12.60 2.53 -8.00
N ARG A 96 13.14 1.52 -8.69
CA ARG A 96 14.57 1.23 -8.67
C ARG A 96 15.33 2.25 -9.53
N ASN A 97 16.38 2.83 -8.96
CA ASN A 97 17.31 3.70 -9.66
C ASN A 97 18.07 2.86 -10.71
N LYS A 98 18.34 3.46 -11.88
CA LYS A 98 19.17 2.85 -12.93
C LYS A 98 20.64 3.00 -12.60
#